data_AF-S2EVR4-F1
#
_entry.id   AF-S2EVR4-F1
#
_cell.length_a   1.000
_cell.length_b   1.000
_cell.length_c   1.000
_cell.angle_alpha   90.00
_cell.angle_beta   90.00
_cell.angle_gamma   90.00
#
_symmetry.space_group_name_H-M   'P 1'
#
loop_
_entity.id
_entity.type
_entity.pdbx_description
1 polymer ?
#
loop_
_entity_poly.entity_id
_entity_poly.type
_entity_poly.pdbx_seq_one_letter_code
_entity_poly.pdbx_strand_id
1 'polypeptide(L)'
;MKLQRKGTRHSHRGVIGVESAIVMIAFVIVAAALAFVVLNMGFSTTQKAKTSIISSLEEASSSMQVAGKVIAGGDVGNAWIHTVGIPIKIASGGDIVNLSNSTMAVKYVSNDINYDDIYVGAMNGEYKSLSSAAAAALADSSGDMVDIDANPFSSGLSTNTRAYIYFAQEVNSNEILEQGETAVLAITFKSGDTPQVLDKIKAEIIIPTGAALTVERQIPPITTSIVDLG
;
A
#
# COMPACT_ATOMS: atom_id res chain seq x y z
N MET A 1 -31.10 61.60 83.49
CA MET A 1 -30.24 61.86 82.33
C MET A 1 -30.23 60.64 81.42
N LYS A 2 -30.42 60.90 80.11
CA LYS A 2 -30.17 60.04 78.93
C LYS A 2 -31.07 58.82 78.72
N LEU A 3 -32.16 59.10 78.00
CA LEU A 3 -32.88 58.19 77.09
C LEU A 3 -31.92 57.64 76.01
N GLN A 4 -31.79 56.31 75.91
CA GLN A 4 -31.24 55.67 74.71
C GLN A 4 -32.38 55.12 73.86
N ARG A 5 -32.61 55.78 72.72
CA ARG A 5 -33.64 55.43 71.73
C ARG A 5 -33.11 54.29 70.86
N LYS A 6 -33.60 53.07 71.07
CA LYS A 6 -33.31 51.91 70.22
C LYS A 6 -34.17 51.99 68.95
N GLY A 7 -33.59 52.50 67.86
CA GLY A 7 -34.22 52.52 66.55
C GLY A 7 -34.30 51.10 65.97
N THR A 8 -35.49 50.53 65.88
CA THR A 8 -35.74 49.31 65.11
C THR A 8 -35.91 49.68 63.64
N ARG A 9 -34.86 49.44 62.83
CA ARG A 9 -34.92 49.54 61.36
C ARG A 9 -35.96 48.56 60.81
N HIS A 10 -36.89 49.03 59.99
CA HIS A 10 -37.77 48.17 59.20
C HIS A 10 -36.92 47.26 58.30
N SER A 11 -36.96 45.95 58.53
CA SER A 11 -36.41 44.95 57.61
C SER A 11 -37.46 44.66 56.55
N HIS A 12 -37.36 45.33 55.39
CA HIS A 12 -38.04 44.86 54.19
C HIS A 12 -37.31 43.60 53.70
N ARG A 13 -37.86 42.42 54.01
CA ARG A 13 -37.46 41.17 53.37
C ARG A 13 -38.32 41.00 52.12
N GLY A 14 -37.84 41.54 51.01
CA GLY A 14 -38.39 41.23 49.69
C GLY A 14 -38.11 39.77 49.36
N VAL A 15 -39.11 39.05 48.87
CA VAL A 15 -38.94 37.67 48.40
C VAL A 15 -38.24 37.72 47.05
N ILE A 16 -36.92 37.48 47.04
CA ILE A 16 -36.03 37.56 45.86
C ILE A 16 -36.06 36.28 44.99
N GLY A 17 -37.13 35.50 45.12
CA GLY A 17 -37.21 34.13 44.58
C GLY A 17 -37.29 34.09 43.05
N VAL A 18 -37.96 35.08 42.46
CA VAL A 18 -38.18 35.13 41.01
C VAL A 18 -36.90 35.55 40.29
N GLU A 19 -36.14 36.49 40.86
CA GLU A 19 -34.83 36.91 40.34
C GLU A 19 -33.82 35.75 40.41
N SER A 20 -33.83 34.99 41.51
CA SER A 20 -32.98 33.81 41.67
C SER A 20 -33.35 32.70 40.67
N ALA A 21 -34.65 32.51 40.40
CA ALA A 21 -35.14 31.54 39.44
C ALA A 21 -34.74 31.88 37.99
N ILE A 22 -34.80 33.16 37.60
CA ILE A 22 -34.38 33.60 36.27
C ILE A 22 -32.88 33.35 36.06
N VAL A 23 -32.04 33.64 37.05
CA VAL A 23 -30.60 33.34 37.01
C VAL A 23 -30.34 31.84 36.91
N MET A 24 -31.11 31.01 37.63
CA MET A 24 -30.98 29.56 37.57
C MET A 24 -31.31 29.01 36.17
N ILE A 25 -32.39 29.50 35.54
CA ILE A 25 -32.77 29.11 34.17
C ILE A 25 -31.67 29.51 33.18
N ALA A 26 -31.16 30.75 33.27
CA ALA A 26 -30.09 31.23 32.40
C ALA A 26 -28.81 30.38 32.53
N PHE A 27 -28.43 30.03 33.77
CA PHE A 27 -27.25 29.19 34.01
C PHE A 27 -27.43 27.78 33.43
N VAL A 28 -28.61 27.18 33.60
CA VAL A 28 -28.92 25.85 33.03
C VAL A 28 -28.89 25.88 31.51
N ILE A 29 -29.41 26.93 30.87
CA ILE A 29 -29.37 27.06 29.41
C ILE A 29 -27.93 27.18 28.90
N VAL A 30 -27.10 28.01 29.56
CA VAL A 30 -25.67 28.15 29.19
C VAL A 30 -24.95 26.82 29.39
N ALA A 31 -25.18 26.12 30.51
CA ALA A 31 -24.59 24.82 30.76
C ALA A 31 -25.01 23.77 29.72
N ALA A 32 -26.29 23.74 29.33
CA ALA A 32 -26.80 22.82 28.31
C ALA A 32 -26.20 23.12 26.91
N ALA A 33 -26.09 24.40 26.54
CA ALA A 33 -25.48 24.80 25.28
C ALA A 33 -23.99 24.42 25.22
N LEU A 34 -23.24 24.66 26.30
CA LEU A 34 -21.84 24.25 26.42
C LEU A 34 -21.69 22.73 26.34
N ALA A 35 -22.55 21.98 27.03
CA ALA A 35 -22.54 20.51 26.99
C ALA A 35 -22.78 19.98 25.58
N PHE A 36 -23.75 20.54 24.84
CA PHE A 36 -24.01 20.14 23.46
C PHE A 36 -22.81 20.37 22.53
N VAL A 37 -22.16 21.54 22.66
CA VAL A 37 -20.95 21.85 21.88
C VAL A 37 -19.82 20.88 22.20
N VAL A 38 -19.58 20.64 23.49
CA VAL A 38 -18.54 19.70 23.96
C VAL A 38 -18.81 18.28 23.46
N LEU A 39 -20.05 17.81 23.48
CA LEU A 39 -20.41 16.47 22.98
C LEU A 39 -20.20 16.36 21.46
N ASN A 40 -20.60 17.36 20.68
CA ASN A 40 -20.41 17.32 19.23
C ASN A 40 -18.93 17.37 18.84
N MET A 41 -18.14 18.19 19.53
CA MET A 41 -16.69 18.20 19.36
C MET A 41 -16.07 16.87 19.85
N GLY A 42 -16.59 16.30 20.95
CA GLY A 42 -16.20 14.99 21.47
C GLY A 42 -16.46 13.85 20.50
N PHE A 43 -17.60 13.84 19.80
CA PHE A 43 -17.92 12.84 18.79
C PHE A 43 -17.05 13.00 17.54
N SER A 44 -16.85 14.23 17.06
CA SER A 44 -15.98 14.48 15.91
C SER A 44 -14.53 14.05 16.19
N THR A 45 -14.00 14.39 17.37
CA THR A 45 -12.66 13.98 17.79
C THR A 45 -12.54 12.47 17.93
N THR A 46 -13.54 11.80 18.52
CA THR A 46 -13.56 10.33 18.65
C THR A 46 -13.63 9.64 17.28
N GLN A 47 -14.43 10.16 16.34
CA GLN A 47 -14.51 9.62 14.98
C GLN A 47 -13.18 9.79 14.24
N LYS A 48 -12.56 10.97 14.31
CA LYS A 48 -11.24 11.21 13.70
C LYS A 48 -10.14 10.35 14.34
N ALA A 49 -10.19 10.14 15.65
CA ALA A 49 -9.28 9.22 16.33
C ALA A 49 -9.49 7.79 15.83
N LYS A 50 -10.74 7.32 15.72
CA LYS A 50 -11.07 6.00 15.19
C LYS A 50 -10.54 5.81 13.77
N THR A 51 -10.78 6.76 12.85
CA THR A 51 -10.30 6.64 11.47
C THR A 51 -8.78 6.64 11.40
N SER A 52 -8.11 7.48 12.20
CA SER A 52 -6.64 7.54 12.24
C SER A 52 -6.04 6.25 12.79
N ILE A 53 -6.67 5.63 13.79
CA ILE A 53 -6.24 4.34 14.35
C ILE A 53 -6.39 3.23 13.31
N ILE A 54 -7.53 3.19 12.60
CA ILE A 54 -7.78 2.18 11.57
C ILE A 54 -6.79 2.33 10.41
N SER A 55 -6.63 3.54 9.85
CA SER A 55 -5.69 3.76 8.74
C SER A 55 -4.24 3.51 9.15
N SER A 56 -3.86 3.80 10.40
CA SER A 56 -2.52 3.47 10.89
C SER A 56 -2.31 1.97 11.05
N LEU A 57 -3.36 1.23 11.42
CA LEU A 57 -3.31 -0.23 11.50
C LEU A 57 -3.26 -0.85 10.12
N GLU A 58 -4.04 -0.36 9.18
CA GLU A 58 -4.02 -0.76 7.76
C GLU A 58 -2.62 -0.53 7.19
N GLU A 59 -2.04 0.67 7.36
CA GLU A 59 -0.68 0.99 6.90
C GLU A 59 0.39 0.10 7.53
N ALA A 60 0.29 -0.21 8.82
CA ALA A 60 1.28 -1.05 9.50
C ALA A 60 1.13 -2.55 9.19
N SER A 61 -0.08 -3.00 8.87
CA SER A 61 -0.38 -4.42 8.61
C SER A 61 -0.23 -4.78 7.14
N SER A 62 -0.44 -3.82 6.24
CA SER A 62 -0.23 -3.97 4.81
C SER A 62 1.26 -4.12 4.52
N SER A 63 1.67 -5.35 4.26
CA SER A 63 3.02 -5.66 3.81
C SER A 63 2.96 -6.88 2.90
N MET A 64 3.91 -6.94 1.98
CA MET A 64 4.06 -8.08 1.08
C MET A 64 5.31 -8.87 1.45
N GLN A 65 5.30 -10.14 1.11
CA GLN A 65 6.44 -11.03 1.28
C GLN A 65 6.67 -11.87 0.03
N VAL A 66 7.92 -12.28 -0.17
CA VAL A 66 8.28 -13.21 -1.24
C VAL A 66 7.69 -14.59 -0.94
N ALA A 67 6.96 -15.15 -1.90
CA ALA A 67 6.24 -16.42 -1.80
C ALA A 67 6.97 -17.56 -2.52
N GLY A 68 8.11 -17.99 -1.98
CA GLY A 68 8.89 -19.11 -2.53
C GLY A 68 10.17 -18.67 -3.21
N LYS A 69 10.55 -19.36 -4.29
CA LYS A 69 11.81 -19.18 -5.00
C LYS A 69 11.72 -18.04 -6.01
N VAL A 70 12.72 -17.16 -6.00
CA VAL A 70 12.90 -16.20 -7.10
C VAL A 70 13.53 -16.95 -8.27
N ILE A 71 12.89 -16.92 -9.42
CA ILE A 71 13.36 -17.61 -10.62
C ILE A 71 13.80 -16.61 -11.68
N ALA A 72 14.70 -17.01 -12.55
CA ALA A 72 15.13 -16.24 -13.69
C ALA A 72 15.11 -17.08 -14.96
N GLY A 73 14.67 -16.47 -16.06
CA GLY A 73 14.80 -17.00 -17.41
C GLY A 73 16.04 -16.39 -18.07
N GLY A 74 16.96 -17.23 -18.54
CA GLY A 74 18.20 -16.79 -19.14
C GLY A 74 18.65 -17.66 -20.32
N ASP A 75 19.63 -17.15 -21.05
CA ASP A 75 20.29 -17.88 -22.14
C ASP A 75 21.61 -18.47 -21.66
N VAL A 76 21.73 -19.79 -21.79
CA VAL A 76 22.90 -20.57 -21.40
C VAL A 76 24.09 -20.28 -22.31
N GLY A 77 23.87 -19.94 -23.58
CA GLY A 77 24.94 -19.67 -24.55
C GLY A 77 25.71 -18.39 -24.24
N ASN A 78 24.99 -17.33 -23.87
CA ASN A 78 25.55 -16.02 -23.58
C ASN A 78 25.73 -15.73 -22.07
N ALA A 79 25.22 -16.60 -21.21
CA ALA A 79 25.23 -16.45 -19.74
C ALA A 79 24.61 -15.12 -19.28
N TRP A 80 23.44 -14.79 -19.84
CA TRP A 80 22.66 -13.59 -19.53
C TRP A 80 21.27 -13.94 -19.02
N ILE A 81 20.75 -13.12 -18.09
CA ILE A 81 19.37 -13.20 -17.64
C ILE A 81 18.49 -12.26 -18.48
N HIS A 82 17.42 -12.81 -19.05
CA HIS A 82 16.45 -12.07 -19.87
C HIS A 82 15.23 -11.63 -19.05
N THR A 83 14.84 -12.44 -18.06
CA THR A 83 13.71 -12.14 -17.21
C THR A 83 13.86 -12.71 -15.80
N VAL A 84 13.22 -12.08 -14.83
CA VAL A 84 13.15 -12.54 -13.44
C VAL A 84 11.69 -12.58 -13.01
N GLY A 85 11.29 -13.67 -12.34
CA GLY A 85 10.00 -13.83 -11.69
C GLY A 85 10.18 -13.87 -10.17
N ILE A 86 9.63 -12.87 -9.47
CA ILE A 86 9.61 -12.78 -8.01
C ILE A 86 8.19 -13.11 -7.54
N PRO A 87 7.94 -14.31 -6.99
CA PRO A 87 6.62 -14.62 -6.46
C PRO A 87 6.38 -13.80 -5.19
N ILE A 88 5.21 -13.18 -5.09
CA ILE A 88 4.78 -12.32 -4.00
C ILE A 88 3.40 -12.72 -3.50
N LYS A 89 3.19 -12.53 -2.21
CA LYS A 89 1.89 -12.67 -1.53
C LYS A 89 1.78 -11.60 -0.46
N ILE A 90 0.57 -11.32 0.00
CA ILE A 90 0.40 -10.53 1.22
C ILE A 90 1.03 -11.27 2.41
N ALA A 91 1.62 -10.51 3.32
CA ALA A 91 2.09 -11.05 4.59
C ALA A 91 0.93 -11.69 5.35
N SER A 92 1.23 -12.67 6.19
CA SER A 92 0.19 -13.35 6.98
C SER A 92 -0.56 -12.35 7.86
N GLY A 93 -1.88 -12.23 7.66
CA GLY A 93 -2.71 -11.27 8.38
C GLY A 93 -2.58 -9.81 7.90
N GLY A 94 -1.92 -9.58 6.76
CA GLY A 94 -1.91 -8.29 6.09
C GLY A 94 -3.24 -8.00 5.40
N ASP A 95 -3.46 -6.72 5.09
CA ASP A 95 -4.63 -6.25 4.36
C ASP A 95 -4.44 -6.39 2.84
N ILE A 96 -5.50 -6.13 2.08
CA ILE A 96 -5.48 -6.14 0.63
C ILE A 96 -4.53 -5.07 0.06
N VAL A 97 -3.86 -5.39 -1.05
CA VAL A 97 -2.92 -4.47 -1.71
C VAL A 97 -3.38 -4.18 -3.13
N ASN A 98 -3.55 -2.91 -3.46
CA ASN A 98 -3.87 -2.48 -4.82
C ASN A 98 -2.59 -2.50 -5.69
N LEU A 99 -2.64 -3.20 -6.82
CA LEU A 99 -1.56 -3.36 -7.78
C LEU A 99 -1.74 -2.49 -9.04
N SER A 100 -2.63 -1.52 -9.03
CA SER A 100 -2.82 -0.62 -10.17
C SER A 100 -1.54 0.18 -10.49
N ASN A 101 -1.24 0.32 -11.79
CA ASN A 101 -0.08 1.06 -12.31
C ASN A 101 0.00 2.53 -11.87
N SER A 102 -1.13 3.12 -11.46
CA SER A 102 -1.19 4.52 -11.04
C SER A 102 -0.73 4.75 -9.59
N THR A 103 -0.67 3.69 -8.78
CA THR A 103 -0.48 3.79 -7.33
C THR A 103 0.74 3.03 -6.82
N MET A 104 1.21 2.05 -7.59
CA MET A 104 2.37 1.24 -7.27
C MET A 104 3.53 1.60 -8.21
N ALA A 105 4.76 1.52 -7.69
CA ALA A 105 5.97 1.67 -8.49
C ALA A 105 6.94 0.53 -8.21
N VAL A 106 7.74 0.17 -9.20
CA VAL A 106 8.79 -0.84 -9.05
C VAL A 106 10.12 -0.22 -9.41
N LYS A 107 10.98 -0.08 -8.41
CA LYS A 107 12.34 0.39 -8.57
C LYS A 107 13.28 -0.76 -8.85
N TYR A 108 14.18 -0.59 -9.81
CA TYR A 108 15.19 -1.58 -10.14
C TYR A 108 16.58 -0.98 -10.07
N VAL A 109 17.49 -1.65 -9.37
CA VAL A 109 18.88 -1.25 -9.25
C VAL A 109 19.75 -2.48 -9.47
N SER A 110 20.73 -2.32 -10.36
CA SER A 110 21.83 -3.26 -10.57
C SER A 110 23.16 -2.55 -10.26
N ASN A 111 24.29 -3.21 -10.55
CA ASN A 111 25.63 -2.64 -10.34
C ASN A 111 25.85 -1.35 -11.16
N ASP A 112 25.38 -1.32 -12.40
CA ASP A 112 25.65 -0.22 -13.35
C ASP A 112 24.40 0.56 -13.78
N ILE A 113 23.21 0.09 -13.41
CA ILE A 113 21.92 0.61 -13.91
C ILE A 113 21.00 0.93 -12.74
N ASN A 114 20.29 2.05 -12.84
CA ASN A 114 19.18 2.39 -11.97
C ASN A 114 17.94 2.78 -12.80
N TYR A 115 16.78 2.33 -12.33
CA TYR A 115 15.48 2.75 -12.82
C TYR A 115 14.60 3.04 -11.62
N ASP A 116 13.99 4.22 -11.59
CA ASP A 116 13.12 4.63 -10.49
C ASP A 116 11.75 3.96 -10.55
N ASP A 117 11.18 3.82 -11.75
CA ASP A 117 9.94 3.07 -11.98
C ASP A 117 9.99 2.32 -13.32
N ILE A 118 9.83 1.01 -13.25
CA ILE A 118 9.70 0.11 -14.41
C ILE A 118 8.32 -0.55 -14.46
N TYR A 119 7.41 -0.23 -13.54
CA TYR A 119 6.12 -0.89 -13.43
C TYR A 119 5.14 -0.47 -14.52
N VAL A 120 4.49 -1.45 -15.13
CA VAL A 120 3.55 -1.26 -16.24
C VAL A 120 2.10 -1.52 -15.79
N GLY A 121 1.90 -2.53 -14.95
CA GLY A 121 0.58 -2.87 -14.40
C GLY A 121 0.48 -4.34 -13.98
N ALA A 122 -0.74 -4.74 -13.62
CA ALA A 122 -1.08 -6.12 -13.29
C ALA A 122 -2.02 -6.70 -14.37
N MET A 123 -1.76 -7.94 -14.78
CA MET A 123 -2.62 -8.66 -15.71
C MET A 123 -3.74 -9.38 -14.98
N ASN A 124 -4.95 -9.28 -15.50
CA ASN A 124 -6.08 -10.07 -15.04
C ASN A 124 -5.98 -11.53 -15.52
N GLY A 125 -6.38 -12.46 -14.67
CA GLY A 125 -6.40 -13.88 -14.98
C GLY A 125 -5.18 -14.66 -14.50
N GLU A 126 -5.31 -15.97 -14.54
CA GLU A 126 -4.38 -16.89 -13.90
C GLU A 126 -3.38 -17.49 -14.90
N TYR A 127 -2.08 -17.32 -14.62
CA TYR A 127 -0.98 -17.81 -15.47
C TYR A 127 -0.06 -18.74 -14.68
N LYS A 128 0.14 -19.95 -15.18
CA LYS A 128 0.88 -21.01 -14.46
C LYS A 128 2.41 -20.96 -14.65
N SER A 129 2.90 -20.10 -15.52
CA SER A 129 4.34 -19.96 -15.78
C SER A 129 4.71 -18.55 -16.24
N LEU A 130 5.97 -18.18 -16.02
CA LEU A 130 6.53 -16.91 -16.47
C LEU A 130 6.50 -16.77 -18.01
N SER A 131 6.65 -17.88 -18.74
CA SER A 131 6.59 -17.88 -20.20
C SER A 131 5.17 -17.71 -20.76
N SER A 132 4.16 -18.32 -20.13
CA SER A 132 2.75 -18.10 -20.49
C SER A 132 2.30 -16.67 -20.18
N ALA A 133 2.75 -16.13 -19.05
CA ALA A 133 2.47 -14.75 -18.67
C ALA A 133 3.13 -13.76 -19.65
N ALA A 134 4.40 -13.97 -20.01
CA ALA A 134 5.10 -13.14 -20.99
C ALA A 134 4.46 -13.18 -22.39
N ALA A 135 3.90 -14.33 -22.80
CA ALA A 135 3.18 -14.44 -24.06
C ALA A 135 1.86 -13.65 -24.04
N ALA A 136 1.14 -13.67 -22.91
CA ALA A 136 -0.11 -12.93 -22.74
C ALA A 136 0.12 -11.42 -22.64
N ALA A 137 1.17 -10.99 -21.91
CA ALA A 137 1.57 -9.60 -21.81
C ALA A 137 1.88 -9.00 -23.19
N LEU A 138 2.64 -9.73 -24.02
CA LEU A 138 2.93 -9.31 -25.40
C LEU A 138 1.68 -9.29 -26.31
N ALA A 139 0.71 -10.15 -26.05
CA ALA A 139 -0.52 -10.22 -26.84
C ALA A 139 -1.48 -9.06 -26.52
N ASP A 140 -1.31 -8.40 -25.38
CA ASP A 140 -2.11 -7.24 -25.00
C ASP A 140 -1.60 -5.97 -25.70
N SER A 141 -2.24 -5.65 -26.82
CA SER A 141 -1.89 -4.50 -27.66
C SER A 141 -2.73 -3.25 -27.36
N SER A 142 -3.54 -3.23 -26.30
CA SER A 142 -4.46 -2.11 -26.02
C SER A 142 -4.71 -1.82 -24.55
N GLY A 143 -4.25 -2.68 -23.64
CA GLY A 143 -4.28 -2.47 -22.20
C GLY A 143 -2.98 -1.88 -21.67
N ASP A 144 -2.80 -2.01 -20.34
CA ASP A 144 -1.65 -1.48 -19.63
C ASP A 144 -0.33 -2.12 -20.10
N MET A 145 -0.36 -3.36 -20.61
CA MET A 145 0.82 -4.12 -21.03
C MET A 145 1.40 -3.73 -22.40
N VAL A 146 0.90 -2.65 -23.03
CA VAL A 146 1.35 -2.20 -24.35
C VAL A 146 2.86 -1.92 -24.43
N ASP A 147 3.47 -1.57 -23.29
CA ASP A 147 4.91 -1.32 -23.16
C ASP A 147 5.76 -2.61 -23.12
N ILE A 148 5.14 -3.79 -23.05
CA ILE A 148 5.79 -5.10 -23.12
C ILE A 148 5.87 -5.54 -24.59
N ASP A 149 6.99 -5.22 -25.23
CA ASP A 149 7.17 -5.36 -26.68
C ASP A 149 7.87 -6.66 -27.15
N ALA A 150 8.32 -7.51 -26.21
CA ALA A 150 8.94 -8.79 -26.52
C ALA A 150 8.67 -9.85 -25.45
N ASN A 151 8.74 -11.11 -25.87
CA ASN A 151 8.70 -12.28 -25.01
C ASN A 151 10.12 -12.88 -24.94
N PRO A 152 10.78 -12.84 -23.76
CA PRO A 152 12.14 -13.32 -23.57
C PRO A 152 12.32 -14.82 -23.84
N PHE A 153 11.22 -15.59 -23.93
CA PHE A 153 11.24 -17.02 -24.20
C PHE A 153 11.02 -17.40 -25.67
N SER A 154 10.57 -16.46 -26.53
CA SER A 154 10.20 -16.80 -27.92
C SER A 154 10.52 -15.73 -28.96
N SER A 155 10.40 -14.43 -28.64
CA SER A 155 10.65 -13.33 -29.59
C SER A 155 11.88 -12.50 -29.27
N GLY A 156 12.61 -12.82 -28.19
CA GLY A 156 13.89 -12.22 -27.83
C GLY A 156 13.76 -11.14 -26.75
N LEU A 157 14.75 -10.25 -26.70
CA LEU A 157 14.83 -9.21 -25.68
C LEU A 157 13.95 -8.01 -26.01
N SER A 158 13.40 -7.40 -24.95
CA SER A 158 12.60 -6.17 -25.04
C SER A 158 13.47 -4.97 -25.43
N THR A 159 12.86 -3.92 -25.99
CA THR A 159 13.58 -2.64 -26.16
C THR A 159 13.71 -1.87 -24.84
N ASN A 160 12.86 -2.17 -23.85
CA ASN A 160 12.81 -1.46 -22.58
C ASN A 160 12.84 -2.43 -21.38
N THR A 161 13.50 -2.01 -20.30
CA THR A 161 13.37 -2.74 -19.03
C THR A 161 12.04 -2.37 -18.39
N ARG A 162 11.18 -3.37 -18.21
CA ARG A 162 9.80 -3.22 -17.72
C ARG A 162 9.45 -4.32 -16.75
N ALA A 163 8.52 -4.05 -15.85
CA ALA A 163 7.99 -4.99 -14.89
C ALA A 163 6.47 -4.99 -14.90
N TYR A 164 5.88 -6.16 -14.73
CA TYR A 164 4.44 -6.34 -14.64
C TYR A 164 4.13 -7.45 -13.65
N ILE A 165 2.91 -7.46 -13.11
CA ILE A 165 2.45 -8.51 -12.22
C ILE A 165 1.47 -9.42 -12.96
N TYR A 166 1.55 -10.71 -12.67
CA TYR A 166 0.53 -11.67 -13.06
C TYR A 166 0.17 -12.56 -11.88
N PHE A 167 -1.06 -13.09 -11.85
CA PHE A 167 -1.50 -14.00 -10.80
C PHE A 167 -1.19 -15.44 -11.17
N ALA A 168 -0.45 -16.14 -10.29
CA ALA A 168 -0.23 -17.58 -10.40
C ALA A 168 -1.37 -18.39 -9.76
N GLN A 169 -1.98 -17.80 -8.73
CA GLN A 169 -3.23 -18.21 -8.12
C GLN A 169 -4.07 -16.97 -7.87
N GLU A 170 -5.24 -16.92 -8.52
CA GLU A 170 -6.21 -15.83 -8.40
C GLU A 170 -7.49 -16.39 -7.76
N VAL A 171 -8.19 -15.59 -6.97
CA VAL A 171 -9.52 -15.88 -6.41
C VAL A 171 -10.58 -15.07 -7.14
N ASN A 172 -10.28 -13.82 -7.48
CA ASN A 172 -11.14 -12.95 -8.26
C ASN A 172 -10.35 -12.20 -9.34
N SER A 173 -10.93 -12.00 -10.51
CA SER A 173 -10.22 -11.34 -11.62
C SER A 173 -10.23 -9.82 -11.45
N ASN A 174 -9.25 -9.32 -10.70
CA ASN A 174 -8.99 -7.91 -10.48
C ASN A 174 -7.49 -7.65 -10.22
N GLU A 175 -7.12 -6.38 -10.08
CA GLU A 175 -5.74 -5.93 -9.82
C GLU A 175 -5.44 -5.74 -8.32
N ILE A 176 -6.09 -6.52 -7.45
CA ILE A 176 -5.94 -6.43 -6.00
C ILE A 176 -5.35 -7.75 -5.52
N LEU A 177 -4.28 -7.68 -4.73
CA LEU A 177 -3.70 -8.86 -4.12
C LEU A 177 -4.39 -9.14 -2.78
N GLU A 178 -5.10 -10.26 -2.71
CA GLU A 178 -5.87 -10.66 -1.53
C GLU A 178 -5.28 -11.90 -0.81
N GLN A 179 -5.84 -12.22 0.36
CA GLN A 179 -5.41 -13.39 1.13
C GLN A 179 -5.80 -14.68 0.42
N GLY A 180 -4.81 -15.52 0.13
CA GLY A 180 -5.00 -16.78 -0.58
C GLY A 180 -4.59 -16.70 -2.05
N GLU A 181 -4.31 -15.50 -2.55
CA GLU A 181 -3.76 -15.30 -3.87
C GLU A 181 -2.24 -15.33 -3.84
N THR A 182 -1.65 -15.62 -5.00
CA THR A 182 -0.21 -15.56 -5.20
C THR A 182 0.04 -14.93 -6.55
N ALA A 183 0.73 -13.80 -6.53
CA ALA A 183 1.13 -13.06 -7.71
C ALA A 183 2.63 -13.25 -7.95
N VAL A 184 3.08 -12.92 -9.15
CA VAL A 184 4.50 -12.93 -9.52
C VAL A 184 4.80 -11.62 -10.20
N LEU A 185 5.78 -10.89 -9.67
CA LEU A 185 6.38 -9.76 -10.35
C LEU A 185 7.36 -10.30 -11.39
N ALA A 186 7.03 -10.11 -12.67
CA ALA A 186 7.91 -10.40 -13.78
C ALA A 186 8.67 -9.13 -14.17
N ILE A 187 9.99 -9.21 -14.27
CA ILE A 187 10.85 -8.16 -14.82
C ILE A 187 11.43 -8.68 -16.12
N THR A 188 11.24 -7.95 -17.21
CA THR A 188 11.84 -8.22 -18.52
C THR A 188 12.90 -7.18 -18.80
N PHE A 189 14.12 -7.61 -19.10
CA PHE A 189 15.25 -6.72 -19.33
C PHE A 189 15.38 -6.33 -20.79
N LYS A 190 15.80 -5.09 -21.05
CA LYS A 190 16.20 -4.71 -22.41
C LYS A 190 17.55 -5.30 -22.80
N SER A 191 17.81 -5.32 -24.11
CA SER A 191 19.16 -5.59 -24.63
C SER A 191 20.17 -4.57 -24.06
N GLY A 192 21.23 -5.08 -23.42
CA GLY A 192 22.26 -4.28 -22.75
C GLY A 192 22.05 -4.09 -21.24
N ASP A 193 20.83 -4.31 -20.73
CA ASP A 193 20.55 -4.28 -19.28
C ASP A 193 20.48 -5.68 -18.66
N THR A 194 20.65 -6.72 -19.48
CA THR A 194 20.60 -8.12 -19.07
C THR A 194 21.68 -8.41 -18.03
N PRO A 195 21.29 -8.72 -16.78
CA PRO A 195 22.25 -9.01 -15.73
C PRO A 195 23.07 -10.28 -16.03
N GLN A 196 24.35 -10.27 -15.66
CA GLN A 196 25.28 -11.37 -15.90
C GLN A 196 25.59 -12.14 -14.61
N VAL A 197 26.32 -13.24 -14.74
CA VAL A 197 26.78 -14.02 -13.59
C VAL A 197 27.56 -13.12 -12.62
N LEU A 198 27.29 -13.27 -11.32
CA LEU A 198 27.80 -12.44 -10.21
C LEU A 198 27.16 -11.06 -10.05
N ASP A 199 26.34 -10.59 -10.98
CA ASP A 199 25.60 -9.34 -10.77
C ASP A 199 24.53 -9.49 -9.70
N LYS A 200 24.19 -8.35 -9.09
CA LYS A 200 23.14 -8.24 -8.08
C LYS A 200 21.91 -7.60 -8.68
N ILE A 201 20.80 -8.30 -8.59
CA ILE A 201 19.49 -7.79 -8.91
C ILE A 201 18.87 -7.27 -7.62
N LYS A 202 18.54 -5.98 -7.59
CA LYS A 202 17.75 -5.37 -6.51
C LYS A 202 16.46 -4.82 -7.10
N ALA A 203 15.34 -5.42 -6.73
CA ALA A 203 14.02 -4.92 -7.05
C ALA A 203 13.36 -4.44 -5.76
N GLU A 204 12.79 -3.24 -5.78
CA GLU A 204 12.04 -2.68 -4.67
C GLU A 204 10.63 -2.35 -5.14
N ILE A 205 9.65 -2.96 -4.48
CA ILE A 205 8.24 -2.82 -4.79
C ILE A 205 7.64 -1.82 -3.81
N ILE A 206 7.19 -0.68 -4.31
CA ILE A 206 6.63 0.40 -3.54
C ILE A 206 5.12 0.38 -3.75
N ILE A 207 4.39 0.10 -2.68
CA ILE A 207 2.92 0.03 -2.67
C ILE A 207 2.33 1.33 -2.10
N PRO A 208 1.08 1.67 -2.45
CA PRO A 208 0.44 2.91 -1.99
C PRO A 208 0.15 2.94 -0.49
N THR A 209 -0.10 1.78 0.10
CA THR A 209 -0.39 1.60 1.53
C THR A 209 0.39 0.41 2.03
N GLY A 210 1.29 0.62 2.96
CA GLY A 210 2.09 -0.45 3.55
C GLY A 210 3.60 -0.29 3.40
N ALA A 211 4.31 -1.31 3.89
CA ALA A 211 5.75 -1.38 3.75
C ALA A 211 6.18 -1.81 2.34
N ALA A 212 7.16 -1.11 1.78
CA ALA A 212 7.82 -1.50 0.54
C ALA A 212 8.55 -2.85 0.70
N LEU A 213 8.53 -3.67 -0.35
CA LEU A 213 9.20 -4.97 -0.39
C LEU A 213 10.48 -4.87 -1.21
N THR A 214 11.64 -5.02 -0.56
CA THR A 214 12.93 -5.10 -1.25
C THR A 214 13.38 -6.55 -1.42
N VAL A 215 13.77 -6.92 -2.63
CA VAL A 215 14.31 -8.22 -2.98
C VAL A 215 15.68 -8.03 -3.63
N GLU A 216 16.73 -8.54 -2.96
CA GLU A 216 18.09 -8.59 -3.49
C GLU A 216 18.47 -10.06 -3.74
N ARG A 217 18.95 -10.36 -4.94
CA ARG A 217 19.50 -11.67 -5.33
C ARG A 217 20.77 -11.50 -6.14
N GLN A 218 21.73 -12.39 -5.91
CA GLN A 218 22.93 -12.48 -6.72
C GLN A 218 22.77 -13.61 -7.74
N ILE A 219 23.19 -13.36 -8.97
CA ILE A 219 23.03 -14.33 -10.06
C ILE A 219 24.09 -15.42 -9.93
N PRO A 220 23.69 -16.70 -9.77
CA PRO A 220 24.62 -17.81 -9.79
C PRO A 220 25.06 -18.12 -11.24
N PRO A 221 26.04 -19.00 -11.45
CA PRO A 221 26.41 -19.45 -12.78
C PRO A 221 25.20 -20.00 -13.57
N ILE A 222 24.98 -19.48 -14.77
CA ILE A 222 23.83 -19.83 -15.61
C ILE A 222 24.16 -21.10 -16.38
N THR A 223 23.67 -22.25 -15.90
CA THR A 223 23.86 -23.57 -16.54
C THR A 223 22.60 -24.10 -17.21
N THR A 224 21.44 -23.53 -16.90
CA THR A 224 20.12 -23.95 -17.36
C THR A 224 19.31 -22.72 -17.79
N SER A 225 18.33 -22.91 -18.66
CA SER A 225 17.47 -21.81 -19.16
C SER A 225 16.58 -21.21 -18.08
N ILE A 226 16.26 -21.99 -17.04
CA ILE A 226 15.62 -21.52 -15.81
C ILE A 226 16.65 -21.63 -14.70
N VAL A 227 16.90 -20.52 -14.02
CA VAL A 227 17.86 -20.41 -12.93
C VAL A 227 17.11 -20.09 -11.65
N ASP A 228 17.41 -20.82 -10.59
CA ASP A 228 16.93 -20.52 -9.25
C ASP A 228 17.87 -19.48 -8.60
N LEU A 229 17.31 -18.34 -8.21
CA LEU A 229 18.04 -17.26 -7.55
C LEU A 229 17.93 -17.35 -6.01
N GLY A 230 17.09 -18.23 -5.45
CA GLY A 230 17.00 -18.51 -4.02
C GLY A 230 15.70 -18.11 -3.33
#